data_AF-A0A815R056-F1
#
_entry.id   AF-A0A815R056-F1
#
_cell.length_a   1.000
_cell.length_b   1.000
_cell.length_c   1.000
_cell.angle_alpha   90.00
_cell.angle_beta   90.00
_cell.angle_gamma   90.00
#
_symmetry.space_group_name_H-M   'P 1'
#
loop_
_entity.id
_entity.type
_entity.pdbx_description
1 polymer ?
#
loop_
_entity_poly.entity_id
_entity_poly.type
_entity_poly.pdbx_seq_one_letter_code
_entity_poly.pdbx_strand_id
1 'polypeptide(L)'
;MSSLSTAQLILNASYQLTIYVSFIILFSGIFGHIANIFVYTRLKIFRGNPSAFYLIAESIADILELMIPFTTRLAMSGFNNDLTQRSLV
;
A
#
# COMPACT_ATOMS: atom_id res chain seq x y z
N MET A 1 -23.73 24.25 -20.71
CA MET A 1 -23.32 23.11 -19.86
C MET A 1 -22.79 22.05 -20.80
N SER A 2 -21.47 21.84 -20.83
CA SER A 2 -20.84 20.86 -21.72
C SER A 2 -21.26 19.45 -21.32
N SER A 3 -21.82 18.68 -22.25
CA SER A 3 -22.08 17.26 -22.04
C SER A 3 -20.75 16.55 -21.79
N LEU A 4 -20.52 16.11 -20.55
CA LEU A 4 -19.38 15.25 -20.25
C LEU A 4 -19.48 14.01 -21.14
N SER A 5 -18.41 13.71 -21.87
CA SER A 5 -18.32 12.45 -22.61
C SER A 5 -18.31 11.29 -21.62
N THR A 6 -18.93 10.17 -21.96
CA THR A 6 -18.89 8.93 -21.16
C THR A 6 -17.45 8.55 -20.76
N ALA A 7 -16.48 8.82 -21.64
CA ALA A 7 -15.06 8.59 -21.36
C ALA A 7 -14.53 9.42 -20.18
N GLN A 8 -14.99 10.67 -20.03
CA GLN A 8 -14.58 11.55 -18.92
C GLN A 8 -15.18 11.10 -17.59
N LEU A 9 -16.42 10.59 -17.61
CA LEU A 9 -17.06 10.02 -16.41
C LEU A 9 -16.31 8.79 -15.91
N ILE A 10 -15.94 7.88 -16.81
CA ILE A 10 -15.16 6.68 -16.48
C ILE A 10 -13.81 7.08 -15.88
N LEU A 11 -13.10 8.01 -16.53
CA LEU A 11 -11.78 8.44 -16.06
C LEU A 11 -11.84 9.05 -14.65
N ASN A 12 -12.84 9.90 -14.39
CA ASN A 12 -13.03 10.49 -13.07
C ASN A 12 -13.38 9.45 -12.01
N ALA A 13 -14.27 8.50 -12.32
CA ALA A 13 -14.62 7.41 -11.41
C ALA A 13 -13.41 6.51 -11.11
N SER A 14 -12.61 6.16 -12.12
CA SER A 14 -11.37 5.38 -11.95
C SER A 14 -10.35 6.10 -11.07
N TYR A 15 -10.21 7.41 -11.23
CA TYR A 15 -9.30 8.20 -10.40
C TYR A 15 -9.73 8.22 -8.93
N GLN A 16 -11.01 8.47 -8.66
CA GLN A 16 -11.55 8.45 -7.31
C GLN A 16 -11.42 7.07 -6.67
N LEU A 17 -11.75 6.00 -7.39
CA LEU A 17 -11.59 4.63 -6.91
C LEU A 17 -10.13 4.32 -6.58
N THR A 18 -9.20 4.71 -7.45
CA THR A 18 -7.76 4.50 -7.23
C THR A 18 -7.33 5.14 -5.92
N ILE A 19 -7.70 6.40 -5.67
CA ILE A 19 -7.30 7.09 -4.43
C ILE A 19 -7.93 6.43 -3.20
N TYR A 20 -9.25 6.23 -3.18
CA TYR A 20 -9.94 5.71 -1.99
C TYR A 20 -9.52 4.27 -1.67
N VAL A 21 -9.47 3.40 -2.67
CA VAL A 21 -9.07 2.00 -2.48
C VAL A 21 -7.61 1.92 -2.06
N SER A 22 -6.72 2.72 -2.66
CA SER A 22 -5.31 2.73 -2.26
C SER A 22 -5.10 3.19 -0.83
N PHE A 23 -5.85 4.19 -0.33
CA PHE A 23 -5.76 4.58 1.07
C PHE A 23 -6.23 3.47 2.02
N ILE A 24 -7.33 2.79 1.68
CA ILE A 24 -7.82 1.65 2.47
C ILE A 24 -6.76 0.54 2.52
N ILE A 25 -6.19 0.17 1.37
CA ILE A 25 -5.13 -0.85 1.29
C ILE A 25 -3.90 -0.43 2.11
N LEU A 26 -3.46 0.82 1.97
CA LEU A 26 -2.29 1.33 2.69
C LEU A 26 -2.48 1.22 4.21
N PHE A 27 -3.56 1.78 4.75
CA PHE A 27 -3.77 1.76 6.20
C PHE A 27 -4.07 0.35 6.71
N SER A 28 -4.99 -0.38 6.09
CA SER A 28 -5.34 -1.74 6.52
C SER A 28 -4.15 -2.70 6.42
N GLY A 29 -3.33 -2.59 5.38
CA GLY A 29 -2.11 -3.38 5.20
C GLY A 29 -1.11 -3.13 6.32
N ILE A 30 -0.77 -1.86 6.61
CA ILE A 30 0.14 -1.51 7.70
C ILE A 30 -0.36 -2.06 9.04
N PHE A 31 -1.64 -1.81 9.38
CA PHE A 31 -2.22 -2.31 10.63
C PHE A 31 -2.21 -3.84 10.70
N GLY A 32 -2.52 -4.52 9.60
CA GLY A 32 -2.50 -5.99 9.51
C GLY A 32 -1.11 -6.57 9.75
N HIS A 33 -0.08 -6.05 9.05
CA HIS A 33 1.29 -6.53 9.23
C HIS A 33 1.86 -6.18 10.60
N ILE A 34 1.54 -5.03 11.19
CA ILE A 34 1.91 -4.70 12.58
C ILE A 34 1.25 -5.68 13.56
N ALA A 35 -0.03 -6.01 13.36
CA ALA A 35 -0.73 -6.99 14.19
C ALA A 35 -0.08 -8.38 14.07
N ASN A 36 0.32 -8.81 12.87
CA ASN A 36 1.05 -10.06 12.66
C ASN A 36 2.38 -10.07 13.42
N ILE A 37 3.19 -9.01 13.30
CA ILE A 37 4.46 -8.88 14.04
C ILE A 37 4.21 -8.96 15.55
N PHE A 38 3.18 -8.28 16.05
CA PHE A 38 2.82 -8.31 17.46
C PHE A 38 2.44 -9.72 17.92
N VAL A 39 1.60 -10.42 17.16
CA VAL A 39 1.16 -11.80 17.47
C VAL A 39 2.36 -12.75 17.48
N TYR A 40 3.18 -12.77 16.43
CA TYR A 40 4.32 -13.68 16.34
C TYR A 40 5.40 -13.40 17.38
N THR A 41 5.55 -12.14 17.81
CA THR A 41 6.53 -11.77 18.85
C THR A 41 6.05 -12.10 20.26
N ARG A 42 4.75 -11.98 20.55
CA ARG A 42 4.22 -12.04 21.93
C ARG A 42 3.62 -13.38 22.31
N LEU A 43 3.05 -14.14 21.37
CA LEU A 43 2.44 -15.44 21.69
C LEU A 43 3.52 -16.49 21.96
N LYS A 44 3.42 -17.15 23.12
CA LYS A 44 4.33 -18.25 23.51
C LYS A 44 4.29 -19.42 22.54
N ILE A 45 3.18 -19.62 21.82
CA ILE A 45 2.99 -20.69 20.84
C ILE A 45 3.99 -20.58 19.68
N PHE A 46 4.38 -19.36 19.31
CA PHE A 46 5.31 -19.11 18.21
C PHE A 46 6.77 -19.01 18.65
N ARG A 47 7.04 -19.02 19.97
CA ARG A 47 8.40 -18.97 20.51
C ARG A 47 9.11 -20.30 20.26
N GLY A 48 10.16 -20.27 19.45
CA GLY A 48 10.97 -21.44 19.11
C GLY A 48 10.58 -22.11 17.79
N ASN A 49 9.54 -21.61 17.09
CA ASN A 49 9.28 -22.03 15.73
C ASN A 49 10.08 -21.15 14.75
N PRO A 50 11.02 -21.72 13.97
CA PRO A 50 11.77 -20.94 12.99
C PRO A 50 10.89 -20.27 11.93
N SER A 51 9.70 -20.81 11.64
CA SER A 51 8.78 -20.20 10.68
C SER A 51 8.28 -18.82 11.13
N ALA A 52 8.14 -18.59 12.45
CA ALA A 52 7.70 -17.32 12.98
C ALA A 52 8.69 -16.19 12.68
N PHE A 53 9.99 -16.49 12.63
CA PHE A 53 11.01 -15.51 12.25
C PHE A 53 10.83 -15.07 10.78
N TYR A 54 10.63 -16.02 9.87
CA TYR A 54 10.42 -15.70 8.45
C TYR A 54 9.13 -14.90 8.23
N LEU A 55 8.04 -15.25 8.91
CA LEU A 55 6.76 -14.53 8.81
C LEU A 55 6.85 -13.09 9.37
N ILE A 56 7.68 -12.87 10.40
CA ILE A 56 7.98 -11.52 10.89
C ILE A 56 8.79 -10.74 9.85
N ALA A 57 9.82 -11.35 9.27
CA ALA A 57 10.64 -10.71 8.24
C ALA A 57 9.83 -10.36 6.98
N GLU A 58 8.95 -11.26 6.54
CA GLU A 58 7.98 -11.03 5.46
C GLU A 58 7.04 -9.87 5.82
N SER A 59 6.47 -9.87 7.02
CA SER A 59 5.60 -8.76 7.47
C SER A 59 6.33 -7.40 7.49
N ILE A 60 7.63 -7.38 7.79
CA ILE A 60 8.44 -6.14 7.72
C ILE A 60 8.67 -5.74 6.26
N ALA A 61 8.98 -6.70 5.38
CA ALA A 61 9.18 -6.45 3.95
C ALA A 61 7.90 -5.91 3.30
N ASP A 62 6.74 -6.47 3.63
CA ASP A 62 5.44 -6.02 3.12
C ASP A 62 5.11 -4.60 3.59
N ILE A 63 5.45 -4.24 4.84
CA ILE A 63 5.31 -2.86 5.32
C ILE A 63 6.21 -1.92 4.50
N LEU A 64 7.46 -2.31 4.22
CA LEU A 64 8.36 -1.49 3.39
C LEU A 64 7.85 -1.36 1.96
N GLU A 65 7.27 -2.42 1.39
CA GLU A 65 6.63 -2.40 0.08
C GLU A 65 5.40 -1.46 0.07
N LEU A 66 4.57 -1.50 1.11
CA LEU A 66 3.46 -0.56 1.26
C LEU A 66 3.96 0.89 1.44
N MET A 67 5.10 1.10 2.09
CA MET A 67 5.65 2.44 2.35
C MET A 67 6.34 3.08 1.15
N ILE A 68 7.03 2.31 0.31
CA ILE A 68 7.90 2.87 -0.74
C ILE A 68 7.24 2.72 -2.13
N PRO A 69 7.21 1.53 -2.76
CA PRO A 69 6.68 1.40 -4.11
C PRO A 69 5.18 1.69 -4.19
N PHE A 70 4.40 1.29 -3.18
CA PHE A 70 2.95 1.51 -3.21
C PHE A 70 2.57 2.99 -3.04
N THR A 71 3.21 3.73 -2.12
CA THR A 71 2.99 5.18 -1.98
C THR A 71 3.46 5.95 -3.21
N THR A 72 4.58 5.55 -3.82
CA THR A 72 5.09 6.14 -5.06
C THR A 72 4.09 5.94 -6.19
N ARG A 73 3.55 4.72 -6.33
CA ARG A 73 2.50 4.43 -7.31
C ARG A 73 1.25 5.26 -7.05
N LEU A 74 0.82 5.40 -5.80
CA LEU A 74 -0.31 6.24 -5.42
C LEU A 74 -0.06 7.72 -5.75
N ALA A 75 1.14 8.23 -5.54
CA ALA A 75 1.51 9.60 -5.92
C ALA A 75 1.44 9.81 -7.44
N MET A 76 1.94 8.84 -8.21
CA MET A 76 1.88 8.89 -9.68
C MET A 76 0.45 8.76 -10.22
N SER A 77 -0.28 7.69 -9.86
CA SER A 77 -1.59 7.41 -10.44
C SER A 77 -2.73 8.24 -9.83
N GLY A 78 -2.59 8.60 -8.55
CA GLY A 78 -3.61 9.30 -7.77
C GLY A 78 -3.36 10.79 -7.58
N PHE A 79 -2.17 11.32 -7.87
CA PHE A 79 -1.88 12.76 -7.77
C PHE A 79 -1.11 13.32 -8.97
N ASN A 80 -0.83 12.49 -9.98
CA ASN A 80 -0.03 12.83 -11.16
C ASN A 80 1.34 13.44 -10.80
N ASN A 81 1.88 13.02 -9.64
CA ASN A 81 3.16 13.48 -9.13
C ASN A 81 4.17 12.33 -9.20
N ASP A 82 5.07 12.40 -10.17
CA ASP A 82 6.14 11.42 -10.32
C ASP A 82 7.32 11.78 -9.41
N LEU A 83 7.32 11.17 -8.22
CA LEU A 83 8.40 11.31 -7.24
C LEU A 83 9.70 10.60 -7.68
N THR A 84 9.62 9.67 -8.64
CA THR A 84 10.76 8.88 -9.16
C THR A 84 11.48 9.55 -10.33
N GLN A 85 10.86 10.51 -11.00
CA GLN A 85 11.45 11.23 -12.13
C GLN A 85 12.60 12.19 -11.77
N ARG A 86 12.91 12.41 -10.48
CA ARG A 86 14.07 13.23 -10.07
C ARG A 86 15.44 12.55 -10.27
N SER A 87 15.49 11.35 -10.84
CA SER A 87 16.72 10.59 -11.06
C SER A 87 17.62 11.11 -12.21
N LEU A 88 17.20 12.13 -12.99
CA LEU A 88 17.91 12.60 -14.19
C LEU A 88 18.38 14.07 -14.12
N VAL A 89 18.83 14.53 -12.94
CA VAL A 89 19.63 15.77 -12.83
C VAL A 89 20.97 15.46 -12.17
#